data_AF-A0A1M7NRY4-F1
#
_entry.id   AF-A0A1M7NRY4-F1
#
_cell.length_a   1.000
_cell.length_b   1.000
_cell.length_c   1.000
_cell.angle_alpha   90.00
_cell.angle_beta   90.00
_cell.angle_gamma   90.00
#
_symmetry.space_group_name_H-M   'P 1'
#
loop_
_entity.id
_entity.type
_entity.pdbx_description
1 polymer ?
#
loop_
_entity_poly.entity_id
_entity_poly.type
_entity_poly.pdbx_seq_one_letter_code
_entity_poly.pdbx_strand_id
1 'polypeptide(L)' 'MPGIVLTVAQAAELLPLASQQLGRAQIQQDAADQKGIPERWDVQEWQEIVMALQGPVVHGVVYVS' A
#
# COMPACT_ATOMS: atom_id res chain seq x y z
N MET A 1 2.82 -17.35 -3.92
CA MET A 1 3.83 -16.35 -3.54
C MET A 1 4.04 -16.44 -2.03
N PRO A 2 5.26 -16.30 -1.49
CA PRO A 2 5.46 -16.27 -0.05
C PRO A 2 4.84 -14.98 0.50
N GLY A 3 3.70 -15.10 1.17
CA GLY A 3 3.05 -13.97 1.84
C GLY A 3 3.77 -13.63 3.15
N ILE A 4 3.75 -12.34 3.51
CA ILE A 4 4.26 -11.87 4.79
C ILE A 4 3.12 -11.96 5.80
N VAL A 5 3.38 -12.59 6.95
CA VAL A 5 2.44 -12.65 8.07
C VAL A 5 2.82 -11.56 9.06
N LEU A 6 1.91 -10.62 9.28
CA LEU A 6 2.07 -9.54 10.25
C LEU A 6 1.16 -9.77 11.44
N THR A 7 1.59 -9.40 12.64
CA THR A 7 0.64 -9.24 13.76
C THR A 7 -0.27 -8.04 13.51
N VAL A 8 -1.42 -7.98 14.18
CA VAL A 8 -2.32 -6.81 14.12
C VAL A 8 -1.59 -5.51 14.49
N ALA A 9 -0.69 -5.55 15.49
CA ALA A 9 0.08 -4.39 15.90
C ALA A 9 1.01 -3.90 14.78
N GLN A 10 1.73 -4.83 14.14
CA GLN A 10 2.61 -4.49 13.02
C GLN A 10 1.84 -3.94 11.82
N ALA A 11 0.68 -4.53 11.49
CA ALA A 11 -0.17 -4.03 10.42
C ALA A 11 -0.69 -2.61 10.72
N ALA A 12 -1.10 -2.35 11.97
CA ALA A 12 -1.55 -1.04 12.42
C ALA A 12 -0.43 0.02 12.41
N GLU A 13 0.81 -0.36 12.73
CA GLU A 13 1.98 0.53 12.67
C GLU A 13 2.38 0.88 11.22
N LEU A 14 2.26 -0.09 10.30
CA LEU A 14 2.65 0.11 8.90
C LEU A 14 1.57 0.81 8.07
N LEU A 15 0.30 0.69 8.45
CA LEU A 15 -0.83 1.24 7.69
C LEU A 15 -0.73 2.77 7.46
N PRO A 16 -0.40 3.62 8.46
CA PRO A 16 -0.23 5.06 8.22
C PRO A 16 0.90 5.37 7.24
N LEU A 17 2.01 4.63 7.32
CA LEU A 17 3.17 4.82 6.45
C LEU A 17 2.82 4.45 5.01
N ALA A 18 2.22 3.28 4.79
CA ALA A 18 1.77 2.83 3.48
C ALA A 18 0.73 3.79 2.87
N SER A 19 -0.21 4.28 3.69
CA SER A 19 -1.23 5.22 3.23
C SER A 19 -0.63 6.57 2.83
N GLN A 20 0.39 7.05 3.56
CA GLN A 20 1.11 8.26 3.18
C GLN A 20 1.87 8.09 1.86
N GLN A 21 2.50 6.93 1.65
CA GLN A 21 3.20 6.65 0.38
C GLN A 21 2.24 6.56 -0.79
N LEU A 22 1.08 5.90 -0.63
CA LEU A 22 0.03 5.88 -1.64
C LEU A 22 -0.41 7.30 -2.02
N GLY A 23 -0.65 8.17 -1.04
CA GLY A 23 -1.00 9.57 -1.31
C GLY A 23 0.08 10.33 -2.09
N ARG A 24 1.36 10.10 -1.78
CA ARG A 24 2.48 10.71 -2.53
C ARG A 24 2.56 10.17 -3.95
N ALA A 25 2.46 8.86 -4.12
CA ALA A 25 2.44 8.20 -5.41
C ALA A 25 1.32 8.74 -6.30
N GLN A 26 0.11 8.92 -5.75
CA GLN A 26 -1.02 9.48 -6.49
C GLN A 26 -0.74 10.90 -6.97
N ILE A 27 -0.23 11.78 -6.10
CA ILE A 27 0.10 13.17 -6.48
C ILE A 27 1.13 13.21 -7.61
N GLN A 28 2.14 12.33 -7.55
CA GLN A 28 3.17 12.28 -8.58
C GLN A 28 2.65 11.69 -9.89
N GLN A 29 1.82 10.64 -9.83
CA GLN A 29 1.17 10.07 -11.01
C GLN A 29 0.28 11.11 -11.69
N ASP A 30 -0.56 11.81 -10.93
CA ASP A 30 -1.43 12.87 -11.44
C ASP A 30 -0.61 13.98 -12.12
N ALA A 31 0.53 14.36 -11.53
CA ALA A 31 1.42 15.36 -12.10
C ALA A 31 2.14 14.86 -13.37
N ALA A 32 2.51 13.58 -13.44
CA ALA A 32 3.10 12.96 -14.62
C ALA A 32 2.08 12.87 -15.76
N ASP A 33 0.86 12.43 -15.46
CA ASP A 33 -0.25 12.29 -16.40
C ASP A 33 -0.63 13.64 -17.01
N GLN A 34 -0.74 14.69 -16.19
CA GLN A 34 -1.01 16.06 -16.66
C GLN A 34 0.06 16.61 -17.61
N LYS A 35 1.30 16.15 -17.46
CA LYS A 35 2.43 16.56 -18.29
C LYS A 35 2.68 15.61 -19.46
N GLY A 36 1.91 14.53 -19.58
CA GLY A 36 2.13 13.48 -20.58
C GLY A 36 3.46 12.75 -20.41
N ILE A 37 4.00 12.69 -19.19
CA ILE A 37 5.24 11.99 -18.88
C ILE A 37 4.91 10.51 -18.67
N PRO A 38 5.54 9.57 -19.39
CA PRO A 38 5.26 8.14 -19.26
C PRO A 38 5.98 7.52 -18.04
N GLU A 39 5.90 8.19 -16.89
CA GLU A 39 6.46 7.72 -15.63
C GLU A 39 5.36 7.03 -14.80
N ARG A 40 5.71 5.90 -14.19
CA ARG A 40 4.82 5.13 -13.32
C ARG A 40 5.29 5.29 -11.89
N TRP A 41 4.37 5.65 -11.01
CA TRP A 41 4.63 5.85 -9.57
C TRP A 41 4.08 4.71 -8.72
N ASP A 42 3.84 3.55 -9.32
CA ASP A 42 3.42 2.30 -8.66
C ASP A 42 2.22 2.47 -7.72
N VAL A 43 1.29 3.37 -8.09
CA VAL A 43 0.07 3.67 -7.32
C VAL A 43 -0.72 2.41 -7.00
N GLN A 44 -0.84 1.51 -7.99
CA GLN A 44 -1.56 0.25 -7.83
C GLN A 44 -0.90 -0.65 -6.77
N GLU A 45 0.42 -0.79 -6.78
CA GLU A 45 1.14 -1.63 -5.81
C GLU A 45 0.98 -1.07 -4.39
N TRP A 46 1.06 0.26 -4.22
CA TRP A 46 0.80 0.89 -2.93
C TRP A 46 -0.64 0.70 -2.46
N GLN A 47 -1.61 0.72 -3.38
CA GLN A 47 -3.01 0.46 -3.06
C GLN A 47 -3.21 -0.98 -2.58
N GLU A 48 -2.58 -1.95 -3.24
CA GLU A 48 -2.59 -3.36 -2.85
C GLU A 48 -1.99 -3.56 -1.45
N ILE A 49 -0.86 -2.91 -1.13
CA ILE A 49 -0.25 -2.95 0.20
C ILE A 49 -1.19 -2.38 1.27
N VAL A 50 -1.83 -1.23 1.02
CA VAL A 50 -2.77 -0.62 1.98
C VAL A 50 -3.97 -1.53 2.21
N MET A 51 -4.55 -2.11 1.15
CA MET A 51 -5.66 -3.06 1.28
C MET A 51 -5.26 -4.31 2.07
N ALA A 52 -4.05 -4.83 1.82
CA ALA A 52 -3.55 -6.00 2.53
C ALA A 52 -3.34 -5.72 4.03
N LEU A 53 -2.83 -4.54 4.40
CA LEU A 53 -2.68 -4.12 5.79
C LEU A 53 -4.02 -3.89 6.52
N GLN A 54 -5.07 -3.54 5.79
CA GLN A 54 -6.45 -3.44 6.29
C GLN A 54 -7.21 -4.78 6.22
N GLY A 55 -6.55 -5.84 5.74
CA GLY A 55 -7.15 -7.14 5.49
C GLY A 55 -7.71 -7.81 6.75
N PRO A 56 -8.55 -8.85 6.57
CA PRO A 56 -9.20 -9.53 7.68
C PRO A 56 -8.17 -10.14 8.64
N VAL A 57 -8.37 -9.90 9.93
CA VAL A 57 -7.56 -10.49 11.01
C VAL A 57 -8.00 -11.93 11.22
N VAL A 58 -7.11 -12.88 11.03
CA VAL A 58 -7.36 -14.31 11.28
C VAL A 58 -6.36 -14.77 12.33
N HIS A 59 -6.84 -15.29 13.46
CA HIS A 59 -5.99 -15.71 14.59
C HIS A 59 -5.01 -14.63 15.11
N GLY A 60 -5.38 -13.34 15.03
CA GLY A 60 -4.54 -12.25 15.53
C GLY A 60 -3.41 -11.82 14.59
N VAL A 61 -3.41 -12.30 13.35
CA VAL A 61 -2.46 -11.91 12.30
C VAL A 61 -3.18 -11.42 11.04
N VAL A 62 -2.50 -10.57 10.27
CA VAL A 62 -2.91 -10.05 8.97
C VAL A 62 -2.00 -10.68 7.91
N TYR A 63 -2.60 -11.21 6.84
CA TYR A 63 -1.89 -11.80 5.72
C TYR A 63 -1.70 -10.76 4.63
N VAL A 64 -0.44 -10.51 4.24
CA VAL A 64 -0.08 -9.64 3.12
C VAL A 64 0.47 -10.52 2.00
N SER A 65 -0.23 -10.55 0.86
CA SER A 65 0.05 -11.42 -0.29
C SER A 65 0.36 -10.62 -1.53
#